data_AF-A0A7S4D316-F1
#
_entry.id   AF-A0A7S4D316-F1
#
_cell.length_a   1.000
_cell.length_b   1.000
_cell.length_c   1.000
_cell.angle_alpha   90.00
_cell.angle_beta   90.00
_cell.angle_gamma   90.00
#
_symmetry.space_group_name_H-M   'P 1'
#
loop_
_entity.id
_entity.type
_entity.pdbx_description
1 polymer ?
#
loop_
_entity_poly.entity_id
_entity_poly.type
_entity_poly.pdbx_seq_one_letter_code
_entity_poly.pdbx_strand_id
1 'polypeptide(L)'
;MRARTPSAAARGAADGGAGAAVAGAAGAEDACKFIPFSLGQRACPGMHLAEAEIHILVEELLRSLSWEPEPWSGIDLREWYSLTLQPAVSQSLRFSPVAYRNDVVV
;
A
#
# COMPACT_ATOMS: atom_id res chain seq x y z
N MET A 1 -54.65 -3.44 3.66
CA MET A 1 -53.64 -2.56 3.02
C MET A 1 -53.76 -1.16 3.60
N ARG A 2 -52.95 -0.78 4.58
CA ARG A 2 -52.89 0.60 5.08
C ARG A 2 -51.72 1.29 4.37
N ALA A 3 -52.02 2.26 3.51
CA ALA A 3 -51.02 3.18 3.00
C ALA A 3 -50.59 4.10 4.15
N ARG A 4 -49.28 4.20 4.38
CA ARG A 4 -48.67 5.19 5.27
C ARG A 4 -47.76 6.05 4.40
N THR A 5 -48.13 7.31 4.25
CA THR A 5 -47.32 8.36 3.62
C THR A 5 -46.32 8.91 4.65
N PRO A 6 -45.47 9.90 4.29
CA PRO A 6 -44.02 9.83 4.38
C PRO A 6 -43.50 10.37 5.73
N SER A 7 -42.25 10.09 6.06
CA SER A 7 -41.60 10.77 7.20
C SER A 7 -40.16 11.08 6.85
N ALA A 8 -39.94 12.30 6.36
CA ALA A 8 -38.63 12.93 6.38
C ALA A 8 -38.21 13.19 7.84
N ALA A 9 -37.26 12.41 8.34
CA ALA A 9 -36.45 12.63 9.55
C ALA A 9 -35.52 11.41 9.67
N ALA A 10 -34.21 11.46 9.86
CA ALA A 10 -33.32 12.55 10.20
C ALA A 10 -31.87 12.06 10.00
N ARG A 11 -30.99 13.01 9.67
CA ARG A 11 -29.63 13.19 10.23
C ARG A 11 -28.68 11.98 10.24
N GLY A 12 -27.67 12.08 9.39
CA GLY A 12 -26.37 11.47 9.60
C GLY A 12 -25.30 12.30 8.90
N ALA A 13 -24.90 13.40 9.52
CA ALA A 13 -23.61 14.00 9.23
C ALA A 13 -22.56 12.95 9.61
N ALA A 14 -21.92 12.35 8.60
CA ALA A 14 -20.65 11.70 8.83
C ALA A 14 -19.61 12.79 8.60
N ASP A 15 -19.17 13.39 9.70
CA ASP A 15 -18.00 14.22 9.74
C ASP A 15 -16.87 13.46 9.05
N GLY A 16 -16.40 14.04 7.95
CA GLY A 16 -15.27 13.53 7.18
C GLY A 16 -14.02 13.58 8.04
N GLY A 17 -13.75 12.48 8.74
CA GLY A 17 -12.42 12.13 9.17
C GLY A 17 -11.61 11.80 7.93
N ALA A 18 -11.08 12.84 7.28
CA ALA A 18 -10.04 12.72 6.28
C ALA A 18 -8.79 12.16 6.96
N GLY A 19 -8.73 10.83 7.08
CA GLY A 19 -7.46 10.13 7.04
C GLY A 19 -6.85 10.51 5.70
N ALA A 20 -5.86 11.41 5.74
CA ALA A 20 -5.21 11.97 4.58
C ALA A 20 -4.89 10.84 3.61
N ALA A 21 -5.56 10.88 2.47
CA ALA A 21 -5.32 9.96 1.39
C ALA A 21 -3.84 10.07 1.01
N VAL A 22 -3.08 8.98 1.14
CA VAL A 22 -1.90 8.76 0.31
C VAL A 22 -2.35 8.39 -1.12
N ALA A 23 -3.34 9.11 -1.63
CA ALA A 23 -3.71 9.10 -3.03
C ALA A 23 -2.78 10.08 -3.72
N GLY A 24 -1.81 9.55 -4.46
CA GLY A 24 -1.06 10.32 -5.44
C GLY A 24 -2.07 11.09 -6.31
N ALA A 25 -2.00 12.42 -6.24
CA ALA A 25 -2.92 13.31 -6.93
C ALA A 25 -2.72 13.22 -8.46
N ALA A 26 -3.73 12.74 -9.17
CA ALA A 26 -3.97 13.03 -10.58
C ALA A 26 -5.49 13.05 -10.80
N GLY A 27 -5.95 13.87 -11.75
CA GLY A 27 -7.34 14.31 -11.93
C GLY A 27 -8.42 13.21 -11.92
N ALA A 28 -9.67 13.62 -11.73
CA ALA A 28 -10.85 12.77 -11.59
C ALA A 28 -11.10 11.77 -12.74
N GLU A 29 -10.42 11.93 -13.89
CA GLU A 29 -10.49 11.05 -15.06
C GLU A 29 -9.53 9.83 -14.94
N ASP A 30 -8.49 9.92 -14.10
CA ASP A 30 -7.42 8.91 -13.91
C ASP A 30 -7.47 8.21 -12.54
N ALA A 31 -8.44 8.56 -11.69
CA ALA A 31 -8.51 8.16 -10.28
C ALA A 31 -8.55 6.63 -10.04
N CYS A 32 -8.89 5.83 -11.06
CA CYS A 32 -8.95 4.38 -10.97
C CYS A 32 -7.74 3.64 -11.57
N LYS A 33 -6.67 4.35 -11.96
CA LYS A 33 -5.48 3.70 -12.56
C LYS A 33 -4.66 2.88 -11.55
N PHE A 34 -4.80 3.15 -10.26
CA PHE A 34 -4.06 2.48 -9.19
C PHE A 34 -4.99 2.11 -8.03
N ILE A 35 -5.26 0.80 -7.86
CA ILE A 35 -6.25 0.27 -6.90
C ILE A 35 -5.74 -0.97 -6.15
N PRO A 36 -4.58 -0.91 -5.46
CA PRO A 36 -3.95 -2.07 -4.81
C PRO A 36 -4.82 -2.70 -3.71
N PHE A 37 -5.70 -1.90 -3.10
CA PHE A 37 -6.58 -2.31 -2.00
C PHE A 37 -8.07 -2.22 -2.34
N SER A 38 -8.42 -2.22 -3.64
CA SER A 38 -9.78 -2.00 -4.14
C SER A 38 -10.37 -0.64 -3.73
N LEU A 39 -11.65 -0.39 -4.04
CA LEU A 39 -12.39 0.83 -3.74
C LEU A 39 -13.83 0.50 -3.29
N GLY A 40 -14.45 1.37 -2.48
CA GLY A 40 -15.85 1.26 -2.06
C GLY A 40 -16.09 0.28 -0.90
N GLN A 41 -17.28 -0.32 -0.84
CA GLN A 41 -17.75 -1.16 0.29
C GLN A 41 -16.94 -2.46 0.49
N ARG A 42 -16.13 -2.84 -0.51
CA ARG A 42 -15.27 -4.03 -0.48
C ARG A 42 -13.78 -3.66 -0.54
N ALA A 43 -13.45 -2.40 -0.25
CA ALA A 43 -12.05 -2.00 -0.07
C ALA A 43 -11.42 -2.81 1.08
N CYS A 44 -10.13 -3.07 0.98
CA CYS A 44 -9.40 -3.82 1.99
C CYS A 44 -9.51 -3.08 3.35
N PRO A 45 -10.10 -3.70 4.39
CA PRO A 45 -10.19 -3.06 5.70
C PRO A 45 -8.82 -2.87 6.36
N GLY A 46 -7.79 -3.58 5.86
CA GLY A 46 -6.40 -3.49 6.31
C GLY A 46 -5.54 -2.51 5.51
N MET A 47 -6.09 -1.66 4.64
CA MET A 47 -5.33 -0.73 3.79
C MET A 47 -4.28 0.06 4.59
N HIS A 48 -4.72 0.80 5.61
CA HIS A 48 -3.82 1.62 6.43
C HIS A 48 -2.82 0.80 7.24
N LEU A 49 -3.20 -0.40 7.66
CA LEU A 49 -2.29 -1.31 8.36
C LEU A 49 -1.17 -1.78 7.43
N ALA A 50 -1.51 -2.23 6.23
CA ALA A 50 -0.55 -2.68 5.24
C ALA A 50 0.38 -1.54 4.80
N GLU A 51 -0.14 -0.33 4.62
CA GLU A 51 0.66 0.87 4.30
C GLU A 51 1.67 1.18 5.41
N ALA A 52 1.24 1.18 6.67
CA ALA A 52 2.12 1.44 7.81
C ALA A 52 3.18 0.35 7.97
N GLU A 53 2.80 -0.92 7.83
CA GLU A 53 3.70 -2.06 7.93
C GLU A 53 4.79 -2.01 6.85
N ILE A 54 4.41 -1.82 5.58
CA ILE A 54 5.37 -1.73 4.47
C ILE A 54 6.29 -0.52 4.66
N HIS A 55 5.75 0.63 5.09
CA HIS A 55 6.54 1.84 5.30
C HIS A 55 7.64 1.63 6.34
N ILE A 56 7.27 1.13 7.53
CA ILE A 56 8.21 0.90 8.63
C ILE A 56 9.26 -0.14 8.24
N LEU A 57 8.85 -1.23 7.59
CA LEU A 57 9.78 -2.28 7.15
C LEU A 57 10.79 -1.76 6.12
N VAL A 58 10.31 -1.00 5.12
CA VAL A 58 11.17 -0.46 4.06
C VAL A 58 12.11 0.62 4.62
N GLU A 59 11.62 1.48 5.51
CA GLU A 59 12.42 2.49 6.18
C GLU A 59 13.57 1.85 6.96
N GLU A 60 13.29 0.84 7.78
CA GLU A 60 14.32 0.16 8.56
C GLU A 60 15.29 -0.61 7.66
N LEU A 61 14.78 -1.25 6.61
CA LEU A 61 15.61 -1.97 5.64
C LEU A 61 16.61 -1.01 4.98
N LEU A 62 16.14 0.15 4.48
CA LEU A 62 16.99 1.15 3.83
C LEU A 62 17.96 1.83 4.80
N ARG A 63 17.55 2.04 6.05
CA ARG A 63 18.35 2.70 7.08
C ARG A 63 19.50 1.82 7.55
N SER A 64 19.28 0.50 7.63
CA SER A 64 20.21 -0.43 8.29
C SER A 64 20.98 -1.35 7.34
N LEU A 65 20.44 -1.67 6.16
CA LEU A 65 21.00 -2.66 5.26
C LEU A 65 21.23 -2.10 3.85
N SER A 66 22.33 -2.52 3.24
CA SER A 66 22.57 -2.42 1.81
C SER A 66 22.42 -3.81 1.21
N TRP A 67 21.86 -3.89 0.00
CA TRP A 67 21.70 -5.15 -0.70
C TRP A 67 22.05 -5.03 -2.18
N GLU A 68 22.66 -6.10 -2.68
CA GLU A 68 23.03 -6.25 -4.08
C GLU A 68 22.64 -7.65 -4.59
N PRO A 69 22.21 -7.78 -5.85
CA PRO A 69 22.03 -9.09 -6.45
C PRO A 69 23.38 -9.81 -6.54
N GLU A 70 23.33 -11.13 -6.52
CA GLU A 70 24.55 -11.91 -6.78
C GLU A 70 25.10 -11.56 -8.18
N PRO A 71 26.42 -11.41 -8.38
CA PRO A 71 26.98 -10.88 -9.63
C PRO A 71 26.61 -11.70 -10.89
N TRP A 72 26.25 -12.96 -10.68
CA TRP A 72 25.92 -13.94 -11.72
C TRP A 72 24.41 -14.19 -11.87
N SER A 73 23.57 -13.71 -10.94
CA SER A 73 22.16 -14.11 -10.87
C SER A 73 21.19 -13.14 -11.54
N GLY A 74 21.56 -11.87 -11.76
CA GLY A 74 20.62 -10.87 -12.26
C GLY A 74 19.35 -10.75 -11.40
N ILE A 75 18.36 -9.97 -11.84
CA ILE A 75 17.05 -9.90 -11.18
C ILE A 75 16.00 -10.30 -12.22
N ASP A 76 15.29 -11.39 -11.96
CA ASP A 76 14.16 -11.83 -12.78
C ASP A 76 12.86 -11.23 -12.23
N LEU A 77 12.21 -10.40 -13.03
CA LEU A 77 10.98 -9.70 -12.66
C LEU A 77 9.70 -10.42 -13.12
N ARG A 78 9.82 -11.60 -13.72
CA ARG A 78 8.66 -12.39 -14.13
C ARG A 78 7.87 -12.83 -12.90
N GLU A 79 6.55 -12.75 -13.00
CA GLU A 79 5.62 -13.23 -11.98
C GLU A 79 5.09 -14.64 -12.28
N TRP A 80 4.68 -15.32 -11.20
CA TRP A 80 3.88 -16.54 -11.21
C TRP A 80 2.55 -16.26 -10.50
N TYR A 81 1.46 -16.83 -11.04
CA TYR A 81 0.11 -16.62 -10.56
C TYR A 81 -0.29 -17.73 -9.56
N SER A 82 -0.44 -17.36 -8.29
CA SER A 82 -0.97 -18.22 -7.22
C SER A 82 -2.10 -17.49 -6.49
N LEU A 83 -2.32 -17.80 -5.21
CA LEU A 83 -3.18 -17.02 -4.31
C LEU A 83 -2.77 -15.53 -4.29
N THR A 84 -1.47 -15.24 -4.39
CA THR A 84 -0.91 -13.90 -4.60
C THR A 84 0.02 -13.91 -5.82
N LEU A 85 0.34 -12.72 -6.36
CA LEU A 85 1.43 -12.57 -7.30
C LEU A 85 2.76 -12.78 -6.58
N GLN A 86 3.61 -13.64 -7.13
CA GLN A 86 4.91 -13.97 -6.55
C GLN A 86 5.98 -13.94 -7.65
N PRO A 87 7.26 -13.70 -7.30
CA PRO A 87 8.36 -13.90 -8.24
C PRO A 87 8.36 -15.32 -8.81
N ALA A 88 8.56 -15.46 -10.11
CA ALA A 88 8.60 -16.77 -10.79
C ALA A 88 9.79 -17.63 -10.36
N VAL A 89 10.86 -17.00 -9.86
CA VAL A 89 12.08 -17.65 -9.39
C VAL A 89 12.56 -17.00 -8.09
N SER A 90 13.20 -17.78 -7.23
CA SER A 90 13.86 -17.27 -6.03
C SER A 90 15.06 -16.40 -6.43
N GLN A 91 15.13 -15.20 -5.87
CA GLN A 91 16.22 -14.25 -6.09
C GLN A 91 17.20 -14.25 -4.91
N SER A 92 18.49 -14.40 -5.22
CA SER A 92 19.57 -14.36 -4.23
C SER A 92 20.12 -12.95 -4.10
N LEU A 93 20.00 -12.38 -2.89
CA LEU A 93 20.52 -11.06 -2.54
C LEU A 93 21.60 -11.19 -1.46
N ARG A 94 22.68 -10.42 -1.57
CA ARG A 94 23.69 -10.27 -0.52
C ARG A 94 23.33 -9.04 0.30
N PHE A 95 23.21 -9.21 1.61
CA PHE A 95 22.95 -8.12 2.55
C PHE A 95 24.23 -7.75 3.32
N SER A 96 24.45 -6.46 3.53
CA SER A 96 25.52 -5.94 4.38
C SER A 96 25.00 -4.76 5.22
N PRO A 97 25.44 -4.60 6.48
CA PRO A 97 25.04 -3.44 7.29
C PRO A 97 25.53 -2.13 6.66
N VAL A 98 24.67 -1.10 6.64
CA VAL A 98 25.07 0.27 6.27
C VAL A 98 25.82 0.88 7.45
N ALA A 99 27.01 1.42 7.20
CA ALA A 99 27.74 2.18 8.21
C ALA A 99 26.92 3.42 8.58
N TYR A 100 26.72 3.62 9.89
CA TYR A 100 25.92 4.70 10.48
C TYR A 100 26.04 6.03 9.74
N ARG A 101 24.97 6.40 9.02
CA ARG A 101 24.82 7.69 8.33
C ARG A 101 24.20 8.70 9.29
N ASN A 102 25.00 9.66 9.75
CA ASN A 102 24.61 10.74 10.66
C ASN A 102 23.84 11.89 9.97
N ASP A 103 23.43 11.72 8.71
CA ASP A 103 22.96 12.79 7.84
C ASP A 103 21.44 12.83 7.63
N VAL A 104 20.65 11.95 8.27
CA VAL A 104 19.18 12.02 8.23
C VAL A 104 18.67 12.71 9.48
N VAL A 105 18.54 14.04 9.40
CA VAL A 105 17.68 14.83 10.30
C VAL A 105 16.27 14.77 9.72
N VAL A 106 15.35 14.12 10.44
CA VAL A 106 13.90 14.25 10.23
C VAL A 106 13.44 15.60 10.80
#